data_AF-A0A3B0PM35-F1
#
_entry.id   AF-A0A3B0PM35-F1
#
_cell.length_a   1.000
_cell.length_b   1.000
_cell.length_c   1.000
_cell.angle_alpha   90.00
_cell.angle_beta   90.00
_cell.angle_gamma   90.00
#
_symmetry.space_group_name_H-M   'P 1'
#
loop_
_entity.id
_entity.type
_entity.pdbx_description
1 polymer ?
#
loop_
_entity_poly.entity_id
_entity_poly.type
_entity_poly.pdbx_seq_one_letter_code
_entity_poly.pdbx_strand_id
1 'polypeptide(L)'
;MQIKNKKQNFQNATRNLMKFLAFDEQKSTRRKVYSSLYAIIFGLLITSIIFYIRGVSQFSRESSRINLFSLISFIFKNGFSSSNTYLFLNYFIVFGFSGLGVAFAFKSGLFNIGASGQMLLPAVIFYSMLILARFRAGEEISFTILALGFLIFVIGGFFLGALVGILKSFFRIHEVITTIFFNW
;
A
#
# COMPACT_ATOMS: atom_id res chain seq x y z
N MET A 1 -4.57 42.87 39.68
CA MET A 1 -4.96 41.45 39.44
C MET A 1 -5.56 41.20 38.05
N GLN A 2 -6.43 42.08 37.53
CA GLN A 2 -7.16 41.87 36.26
C GLN A 2 -6.30 41.84 34.98
N ILE A 3 -5.16 42.54 34.94
CA ILE A 3 -4.31 42.63 33.74
C ILE A 3 -3.57 41.31 33.44
N LYS A 4 -3.21 40.53 34.47
CA LYS A 4 -2.56 39.21 34.32
C LYS A 4 -3.49 38.19 33.66
N ASN A 5 -4.79 38.20 34.00
CA ASN A 5 -5.79 37.29 33.42
C ASN A 5 -6.01 37.55 31.92
N LYS A 6 -6.00 38.81 31.49
CA LYS A 6 -6.22 39.17 30.08
C LYS A 6 -5.04 38.70 29.20
N LYS A 7 -3.81 38.79 29.71
CA LYS A 7 -2.60 38.32 29.03
C LYS A 7 -2.56 36.78 28.93
N GLN A 8 -2.96 36.07 29.98
CA GLN A 8 -3.09 34.60 29.96
C GLN A 8 -4.17 34.14 28.98
N ASN A 9 -5.34 34.79 28.95
CA ASN A 9 -6.40 34.44 28.00
C ASN A 9 -5.98 34.66 26.54
N PHE A 10 -5.24 35.74 26.26
CA PHE A 10 -4.72 35.99 24.92
C PHE A 10 -3.67 34.94 24.50
N GLN A 11 -2.74 34.58 25.40
CA GLN A 11 -1.75 33.53 25.14
C GLN A 11 -2.40 32.16 24.94
N ASN A 12 -3.47 31.85 25.67
CA ASN A 12 -4.24 30.62 25.49
C ASN A 12 -5.00 30.61 24.15
N ALA A 13 -5.58 31.75 23.76
CA ALA A 13 -6.25 31.90 22.47
C ALA A 13 -5.28 31.74 21.29
N THR A 14 -4.10 32.37 21.35
CA THR A 14 -3.07 32.21 20.31
C THR A 14 -2.52 30.79 20.29
N ARG A 15 -2.33 30.14 21.44
CA ARG A 15 -1.91 28.74 21.49
C ARG A 15 -2.96 27.78 20.91
N ASN A 16 -4.25 28.03 21.16
CA ASN A 16 -5.34 27.23 20.58
C ASN A 16 -5.49 27.47 19.08
N LEU A 17 -5.36 28.71 18.62
CA LEU A 17 -5.34 29.06 17.20
C LEU A 17 -4.13 28.44 16.49
N MET A 18 -2.96 28.45 17.14
CA MET A 18 -1.73 27.86 16.61
C MET A 18 -1.82 26.33 16.56
N LYS A 19 -2.45 25.67 17.55
CA LYS A 19 -2.76 24.23 17.50
C LYS A 19 -3.77 23.87 16.39
N PHE A 20 -4.78 24.70 16.20
CA PHE A 20 -5.77 24.55 15.12
C PHE A 20 -5.14 24.72 13.74
N LEU A 21 -4.31 25.75 13.55
CA LEU A 21 -3.60 26.02 12.30
C LEU A 21 -2.47 25.02 12.02
N ALA A 22 -1.82 24.51 13.07
CA ALA A 22 -0.78 23.48 12.94
C ALA A 22 -1.35 22.11 12.54
N PHE A 23 -2.69 21.96 12.44
CA PHE A 23 -3.37 20.68 12.25
C PHE A 23 -2.82 19.59 13.18
N ASP A 24 -2.41 19.98 14.40
CA ASP A 24 -1.99 19.09 15.47
C ASP A 24 -3.24 18.47 16.11
N GLU A 25 -4.14 18.02 15.25
CA GLU A 25 -5.27 17.20 15.61
C GLU A 25 -4.69 15.80 15.81
N GLN A 26 -4.52 15.40 17.06
CA GLN A 26 -4.55 13.98 17.44
C GLN A 26 -5.87 13.40 16.93
N LYS A 27 -5.92 13.02 15.65
CA LYS A 27 -7.12 12.47 15.02
C LYS A 27 -7.53 11.27 15.85
N SER A 28 -8.69 11.39 16.51
CA SER A 28 -9.31 10.34 17.31
C SER A 28 -9.22 9.02 16.55
N THR A 29 -8.81 7.95 17.24
CA THR A 29 -8.70 6.60 16.67
C THR A 29 -9.97 6.22 15.88
N ARG A 30 -11.14 6.68 16.35
CA ARG A 30 -12.43 6.50 15.64
C ARG A 30 -12.43 7.11 14.24
N ARG A 31 -11.89 8.32 14.07
CA ARG A 31 -11.81 9.01 12.76
C ARG A 31 -10.89 8.27 11.79
N LYS A 32 -9.79 7.67 12.28
CA LYS A 32 -8.87 6.85 11.45
C LYS A 32 -9.55 5.57 10.95
N VAL A 33 -10.28 4.88 11.84
CA VAL A 33 -11.04 3.68 11.49
C VAL A 33 -12.13 4.02 10.47
N TYR A 34 -12.94 5.06 10.71
CA TYR A 34 -13.97 5.47 9.75
C TYR A 34 -13.39 5.86 8.39
N SER A 35 -12.27 6.59 8.37
CA SER A 35 -11.59 6.94 7.12
C SER A 35 -11.20 5.69 6.30
N SER A 36 -10.74 4.63 6.96
CA SER A 36 -10.35 3.38 6.30
C SER A 36 -11.57 2.61 5.80
N LEU A 37 -12.65 2.56 6.59
CA LEU A 37 -13.92 1.93 6.20
C LEU A 37 -14.54 2.63 4.99
N TYR A 38 -14.57 3.98 4.98
CA TYR A 38 -15.05 4.73 3.82
C TYR A 38 -14.22 4.43 2.57
N ALA A 39 -12.89 4.39 2.68
CA ALA A 39 -12.02 4.08 1.54
C ALA A 39 -12.34 2.69 0.94
N ILE A 40 -12.55 1.67 1.77
CA ILE A 40 -12.92 0.31 1.33
C ILE A 40 -14.29 0.33 0.63
N ILE A 41 -15.29 0.99 1.23
CA ILE A 41 -16.64 1.05 0.67
C ILE A 41 -16.64 1.77 -0.68
N PHE A 42 -16.04 2.96 -0.78
CA PHE A 42 -15.99 3.70 -2.05
C PHE A 42 -15.20 2.94 -3.12
N GLY A 43 -14.08 2.30 -2.76
CA GLY A 43 -13.30 1.48 -3.69
C GLY A 43 -14.11 0.30 -4.25
N LEU A 44 -14.83 -0.41 -3.39
CA LEU A 44 -15.72 -1.50 -3.80
C LEU A 44 -16.87 -0.99 -4.67
N LEU A 45 -17.50 0.13 -4.31
CA LEU A 45 -18.59 0.72 -5.10
C LEU A 45 -18.14 1.12 -6.51
N ILE A 46 -17.03 1.86 -6.63
CA ILE A 46 -16.49 2.28 -7.93
C ILE A 46 -16.14 1.06 -8.79
N THR A 47 -15.48 0.06 -8.20
CA THR A 47 -15.13 -1.18 -8.89
C THR A 47 -16.36 -1.95 -9.33
N SER A 48 -17.41 -1.99 -8.49
CA SER A 48 -18.70 -2.60 -8.81
C SER A 48 -19.37 -1.95 -10.02
N ILE A 49 -19.32 -0.61 -10.09
CA ILE A 49 -19.86 0.15 -11.23
C ILE A 49 -19.09 -0.21 -12.51
N ILE A 50 -17.76 -0.22 -12.46
CA ILE A 50 -16.90 -0.58 -13.60
C ILE A 50 -17.19 -2.02 -14.06
N PHE A 51 -17.29 -2.96 -13.12
CA PHE A 51 -17.59 -4.36 -13.41
C PHE A 51 -18.97 -4.54 -14.03
N TYR A 52 -19.97 -3.82 -13.54
CA TYR A 52 -21.30 -3.82 -14.13
C TYR A 52 -21.26 -3.32 -15.58
N ILE A 53 -20.60 -2.19 -15.85
CA ILE A 53 -20.46 -1.64 -17.21
C ILE A 53 -19.73 -2.63 -18.13
N ARG A 54 -18.61 -3.21 -17.69
CA ARG A 54 -17.82 -4.17 -18.47
C ARG A 54 -18.58 -5.48 -18.70
N GLY A 55 -19.25 -6.00 -17.68
CA GLY A 55 -20.04 -7.23 -17.73
C GLY A 55 -21.20 -7.14 -18.73
N VAL A 56 -21.88 -5.99 -18.79
CA VAL A 56 -22.93 -5.74 -19.80
C VAL A 56 -22.35 -5.74 -21.23
N SER A 57 -21.11 -5.29 -21.42
CA SER A 57 -20.49 -5.18 -22.76
C SER A 57 -19.89 -6.50 -23.30
N GLN A 58 -19.30 -7.34 -22.44
CA GLN A 58 -18.58 -8.55 -22.87
C GLN A 58 -19.40 -9.84 -22.72
N PHE A 59 -20.41 -9.86 -21.84
CA PHE A 59 -21.09 -11.09 -21.43
C PHE A 59 -22.49 -11.22 -22.04
N SER A 60 -22.69 -10.72 -23.27
CA SER A 60 -23.98 -10.64 -23.98
C SER A 60 -24.63 -11.99 -24.33
N ARG A 61 -24.01 -13.13 -23.99
CA ARG A 61 -24.55 -14.49 -24.25
C ARG A 61 -24.92 -15.32 -23.01
N GLU A 62 -24.58 -14.89 -21.80
CA GLU A 62 -25.04 -15.50 -20.52
C GLU A 62 -25.63 -14.44 -19.55
N SER A 63 -26.06 -13.30 -20.11
CA SER A 63 -26.51 -12.10 -19.38
C SER A 63 -27.92 -12.22 -18.83
N SER A 64 -28.10 -12.91 -17.70
CA SER A 64 -29.39 -12.83 -16.98
C SER A 64 -29.30 -12.44 -15.50
N ARG A 65 -28.10 -12.25 -14.88
CA ARG A 65 -28.02 -11.96 -13.42
C ARG A 65 -26.87 -11.04 -12.96
N ILE A 66 -26.36 -10.14 -13.80
CA ILE A 66 -25.28 -9.24 -13.37
C ILE A 66 -25.89 -7.97 -12.76
N ASN A 67 -25.97 -7.91 -11.42
CA ASN A 67 -26.40 -6.72 -10.67
C ASN A 67 -25.20 -5.86 -10.24
N LEU A 68 -25.43 -4.62 -9.79
CA LEU A 68 -24.36 -3.76 -9.27
C LEU A 68 -23.55 -4.42 -8.16
N PHE A 69 -24.21 -5.16 -7.25
CA PHE A 69 -23.55 -5.86 -6.13
C PHE A 69 -22.97 -7.24 -6.50
N SER A 70 -23.10 -7.69 -7.76
CA SER A 70 -22.65 -9.02 -8.18
C SER A 70 -21.14 -9.22 -8.05
N LEU A 71 -20.34 -8.15 -8.22
CA LEU A 71 -18.90 -8.18 -8.01
C LEU A 71 -18.55 -8.65 -6.59
N ILE A 72 -19.24 -8.14 -5.57
CA ILE A 72 -18.96 -8.49 -4.18
C ILE A 72 -19.19 -9.98 -3.97
N SER A 73 -20.36 -10.49 -4.34
CA SER A 73 -20.64 -11.94 -4.25
C SER A 73 -19.66 -12.79 -5.06
N PHE A 74 -19.25 -12.30 -6.23
CA PHE A 74 -18.27 -12.97 -7.08
C PHE A 74 -16.88 -13.03 -6.42
N ILE A 75 -16.36 -11.93 -5.87
CA ILE A 75 -15.06 -11.88 -5.19
C ILE A 75 -15.06 -12.79 -3.98
N PHE A 76 -16.11 -12.78 -3.16
CA PHE A 76 -16.19 -13.66 -2.00
C PHE A 76 -16.29 -15.14 -2.41
N LYS A 77 -17.15 -15.47 -3.37
CA LYS A 77 -17.31 -16.86 -3.83
C LYS A 77 -16.02 -17.40 -4.47
N ASN A 78 -15.36 -16.61 -5.32
CA ASN A 78 -14.14 -17.04 -6.00
C ASN A 78 -12.90 -16.90 -5.13
N GLY A 79 -12.82 -15.92 -4.24
CA GLY A 79 -11.66 -15.73 -3.36
C GLY A 79 -11.55 -16.80 -2.29
N PHE A 80 -12.69 -17.21 -1.73
CA PHE A 80 -12.76 -18.25 -0.70
C PHE A 80 -13.08 -19.66 -1.24
N SER A 81 -13.05 -19.87 -2.56
CA SER A 81 -13.17 -21.21 -3.10
C SER A 81 -11.93 -22.04 -2.79
N SER A 82 -12.09 -23.35 -2.56
CA SER A 82 -10.97 -24.26 -2.29
C SER A 82 -9.93 -24.27 -3.42
N SER A 83 -10.35 -24.01 -4.67
CA SER A 83 -9.46 -23.94 -5.83
C SER A 83 -8.54 -22.72 -5.81
N ASN A 84 -9.00 -21.60 -5.25
CA ASN A 84 -8.32 -20.31 -5.35
C ASN A 84 -7.69 -19.86 -4.03
N THR A 85 -7.84 -20.64 -2.96
CA THR A 85 -7.33 -20.30 -1.63
C THR A 85 -5.82 -20.04 -1.65
N TYR A 86 -5.04 -20.84 -2.38
CA TYR A 86 -3.60 -20.63 -2.54
C TYR A 86 -3.28 -19.29 -3.22
N LEU A 87 -3.99 -18.97 -4.31
CA LEU A 87 -3.82 -17.72 -5.04
C LEU A 87 -4.20 -16.51 -4.17
N PHE A 88 -5.30 -16.63 -3.42
CA PHE A 88 -5.74 -15.60 -2.47
C PHE A 88 -4.70 -15.33 -1.39
N LEU A 89 -4.15 -16.38 -0.76
CA LEU A 89 -3.12 -16.24 0.27
C LEU A 89 -1.84 -15.59 -0.28
N ASN A 90 -1.41 -15.96 -1.48
CA ASN A 90 -0.25 -15.34 -2.12
C ASN A 90 -0.45 -13.84 -2.32
N TYR A 91 -1.57 -13.42 -2.90
CA TYR A 91 -1.86 -12.00 -3.09
C TYR A 91 -2.03 -11.27 -1.76
N PHE A 92 -2.67 -11.91 -0.78
CA PHE A 92 -2.85 -11.33 0.56
C PHE A 92 -1.51 -11.06 1.24
N ILE A 93 -0.56 -11.99 1.16
CA ILE A 93 0.80 -11.81 1.68
C ILE A 93 1.48 -10.65 0.95
N VAL A 94 1.52 -10.68 -0.38
CA VAL A 94 2.23 -9.66 -1.18
C VAL A 94 1.68 -8.25 -0.94
N PHE A 95 0.36 -8.06 -1.10
CA PHE A 95 -0.25 -6.74 -0.94
C PHE A 95 -0.36 -6.32 0.53
N GLY A 96 -0.52 -7.28 1.46
CA GLY A 96 -0.51 -7.02 2.89
C GLY A 96 0.82 -6.45 3.36
N PHE A 97 1.94 -7.10 3.02
CA PHE A 97 3.28 -6.59 3.35
C PHE A 97 3.63 -5.30 2.62
N SER A 98 3.23 -5.16 1.35
CA SER A 98 3.40 -3.91 0.59
C SER A 98 2.69 -2.74 1.28
N GLY A 99 1.42 -2.92 1.66
CA GLY A 99 0.63 -1.94 2.39
C GLY A 99 1.21 -1.59 3.76
N LEU A 100 1.73 -2.59 4.50
CA LEU A 100 2.43 -2.35 5.78
C LEU A 100 3.70 -1.53 5.60
N GLY A 101 4.51 -1.83 4.57
CA GLY A 101 5.72 -1.06 4.25
C GLY A 101 5.42 0.40 3.92
N VAL A 102 4.40 0.64 3.10
CA VAL A 102 3.92 1.98 2.76
C VAL A 102 3.38 2.70 4.01
N ALA A 103 2.57 2.03 4.84
CA ALA A 103 2.04 2.59 6.08
C ALA A 103 3.15 2.96 7.08
N PHE A 104 4.22 2.16 7.16
CA PHE A 104 5.38 2.45 7.99
C PHE A 104 6.12 3.70 7.51
N ALA A 105 6.35 3.83 6.20
CA ALA A 105 6.95 5.02 5.60
C ALA A 105 6.12 6.29 5.88
N PHE A 106 4.79 6.21 5.71
CA PHE A 106 3.88 7.30 6.05
C PHE A 106 3.98 7.74 7.51
N LYS A 107 4.14 6.79 8.44
CA LYS A 107 4.30 7.10 9.88
C LYS A 107 5.59 7.87 10.16
N SER A 108 6.62 7.69 9.35
CA SER A 108 7.87 8.48 9.40
C SER A 108 7.81 9.81 8.64
N GLY A 109 6.64 10.14 8.07
CA GLY A 109 6.45 11.36 7.26
C GLY A 109 7.02 11.26 5.85
N LEU A 110 7.30 10.03 5.36
CA LEU A 110 7.79 9.78 4.01
C LEU A 110 6.63 9.41 3.08
N PHE A 111 6.49 10.10 1.95
CA PHE A 111 5.53 9.75 0.90
C PHE A 111 6.13 8.77 -0.11
N ASN A 112 6.16 7.48 0.24
CA ASN A 112 6.82 6.42 -0.53
C ASN A 112 5.96 5.93 -1.72
N ILE A 113 6.00 6.64 -2.86
CA ILE A 113 5.36 6.21 -4.11
C ILE A 113 6.13 5.06 -4.79
N GLY A 114 7.42 4.93 -4.50
CA GLY A 114 8.35 3.98 -5.13
C GLY A 114 8.31 2.57 -4.55
N ALA A 115 7.26 2.23 -3.79
CA ALA A 115 7.10 0.90 -3.22
C ALA A 115 7.08 -0.21 -4.29
N SER A 116 6.57 0.07 -5.49
CA SER A 116 6.60 -0.88 -6.60
C SER A 116 8.03 -1.25 -7.02
N GLY A 117 8.92 -0.27 -7.17
CA GLY A 117 10.32 -0.52 -7.52
C GLY A 117 11.11 -1.19 -6.39
N GLN A 118 10.79 -0.88 -5.13
CA GLN A 118 11.34 -1.59 -3.96
C GLN A 118 10.97 -3.08 -3.98
N MET A 119 9.83 -3.46 -4.55
CA MET A 119 9.45 -4.85 -4.76
C MET A 119 10.05 -5.44 -6.05
N LEU A 120 10.16 -4.64 -7.12
CA LEU A 120 10.60 -5.09 -8.43
C LEU A 120 12.10 -5.38 -8.51
N LEU A 121 12.95 -4.50 -7.95
CA LEU A 121 14.40 -4.70 -7.99
C LEU A 121 14.84 -6.07 -7.44
N PRO A 122 14.48 -6.46 -6.21
CA PRO A 122 14.83 -7.79 -5.71
C PRO A 122 14.21 -8.92 -6.54
N ALA A 123 13.01 -8.72 -7.10
CA ALA A 123 12.41 -9.70 -8.00
C ALA A 123 13.27 -9.92 -9.25
N VAL A 124 13.76 -8.84 -9.87
CA VAL A 124 14.67 -8.91 -11.03
C VAL A 124 15.98 -9.61 -10.66
N ILE A 125 16.58 -9.28 -9.51
CA ILE A 125 17.81 -9.91 -9.03
C ILE A 125 17.60 -11.42 -8.82
N PHE A 126 16.54 -11.80 -8.09
CA PHE A 126 16.24 -13.19 -7.79
C PHE A 126 15.91 -13.99 -9.05
N TYR A 127 15.07 -13.47 -9.95
CA TYR A 127 14.77 -14.13 -11.22
C TYR A 127 16.01 -14.27 -12.11
N SER A 128 16.87 -13.26 -12.15
CA SER A 128 18.13 -13.35 -12.88
C SER A 128 18.99 -14.50 -12.35
N MET A 129 19.10 -14.65 -11.02
CA MET A 129 19.82 -15.78 -10.41
C MET A 129 19.21 -17.13 -10.76
N LEU A 130 17.88 -17.26 -10.77
CA LEU A 130 17.20 -18.49 -11.18
C LEU A 130 17.50 -18.85 -12.65
N ILE A 131 17.49 -17.86 -13.55
CA ILE A 131 17.83 -18.05 -14.97
C ILE A 131 19.29 -18.48 -15.12
N LEU A 132 20.21 -17.82 -14.42
CA LEU A 132 21.65 -18.15 -14.39
C LEU A 132 21.89 -19.58 -13.87
N ALA A 133 21.13 -19.99 -12.86
CA ALA A 133 21.15 -21.35 -12.32
C ALA A 133 20.44 -22.39 -13.23
N ARG A 134 19.88 -21.96 -14.37
CA ARG A 134 19.09 -22.79 -15.30
C ARG A 134 17.89 -23.47 -14.64
N PHE A 135 17.34 -22.86 -13.59
CA PHE A 135 16.17 -23.37 -12.89
C PHE A 135 14.97 -23.37 -13.85
N ARG A 136 14.32 -24.53 -14.03
CA ARG A 136 13.18 -24.65 -14.94
C ARG A 136 11.87 -24.39 -14.22
N ALA A 137 10.92 -23.82 -14.94
CA ALA A 137 9.55 -23.66 -14.43
C ALA A 137 8.97 -25.05 -14.09
N GLY A 138 8.53 -25.21 -12.84
CA GLY A 138 7.96 -26.47 -12.34
C GLY A 138 8.94 -27.35 -11.55
N GLU A 139 10.23 -26.99 -11.48
CA GLU A 139 11.16 -27.65 -10.56
C GLU A 139 10.81 -27.31 -9.10
N GLU A 140 10.99 -28.27 -8.19
CA GLU A 140 10.76 -28.05 -6.77
C GLU A 140 11.78 -27.05 -6.22
N ILE A 141 11.27 -25.95 -5.65
CA ILE A 141 12.11 -24.94 -5.00
C ILE A 141 12.52 -25.48 -3.64
N SER A 142 13.81 -25.74 -3.46
CA SER A 142 14.34 -26.16 -2.15
C SER A 142 14.17 -25.04 -1.11
N PHE A 143 14.04 -25.43 0.16
CA PHE A 143 13.95 -24.48 1.26
C PHE A 143 15.13 -23.48 1.28
N THR A 144 16.32 -23.92 0.89
CA THR A 144 17.53 -23.08 0.79
C THR A 144 17.37 -21.98 -0.25
N ILE A 145 16.86 -22.29 -1.45
CA ILE A 145 16.62 -21.29 -2.50
C ILE A 145 15.55 -20.30 -2.03
N LEU A 146 14.51 -20.78 -1.34
CA LEU A 146 13.44 -19.95 -0.81
C LEU A 146 13.94 -19.00 0.29
N ALA A 147 14.75 -19.49 1.22
CA ALA A 147 15.39 -18.68 2.25
C ALA A 147 16.36 -17.63 1.67
N LEU A 148 17.13 -18.02 0.66
CA LEU A 148 18.01 -17.09 -0.07
C LEU A 148 17.21 -16.03 -0.81
N GLY A 149 16.12 -16.42 -1.48
CA GLY A 149 15.19 -15.51 -2.14
C GLY A 149 14.62 -14.51 -1.15
N PHE A 150 14.13 -14.97 0.00
CA PHE A 150 13.65 -14.08 1.06
C PHE A 150 14.70 -13.04 1.48
N LEU A 151 15.96 -13.45 1.69
CA LEU A 151 17.04 -12.52 2.02
C LEU A 151 17.31 -11.51 0.89
N ILE A 152 17.30 -11.94 -0.37
CA ILE A 152 17.45 -11.05 -1.53
C ILE A 152 16.32 -10.01 -1.55
N PHE A 153 15.09 -10.42 -1.27
CA PHE A 153 13.95 -9.50 -1.19
C PHE A 153 14.07 -8.48 -0.06
N VAL A 154 14.48 -8.91 1.12
CA VAL A 154 14.71 -8.01 2.26
C VAL A 154 15.84 -7.02 1.94
N ILE A 155 16.98 -7.50 1.45
CA ILE A 155 18.16 -6.68 1.19
C ILE A 155 17.92 -5.74 0.00
N GLY A 156 17.34 -6.24 -1.09
CA GLY A 156 17.07 -5.44 -2.29
C GLY A 156 16.03 -4.35 -2.04
N GLY A 157 14.96 -4.67 -1.32
CA GLY A 157 13.96 -3.67 -0.91
C GLY A 157 14.56 -2.63 0.05
N PHE A 158 15.35 -3.09 1.04
CA PHE A 158 16.08 -2.19 1.95
C PHE A 158 17.03 -1.27 1.19
N PHE A 159 17.77 -1.78 0.20
CA PHE A 159 18.74 -1.01 -0.55
C PHE A 159 18.10 0.18 -1.28
N LEU A 160 17.00 -0.03 -2.01
CA LEU A 160 16.30 1.08 -2.67
C LEU A 160 15.66 2.05 -1.68
N GLY A 161 15.07 1.55 -0.60
CA GLY A 161 14.51 2.40 0.46
C GLY A 161 15.60 3.26 1.13
N ALA A 162 16.75 2.67 1.42
CA ALA A 162 17.91 3.35 1.97
C ALA A 162 18.48 4.38 1.00
N LEU A 163 18.55 4.06 -0.30
CA LEU A 163 19.00 4.98 -1.33
C LEU A 163 18.13 6.24 -1.38
N VAL A 164 16.80 6.10 -1.36
CA VAL A 164 15.87 7.24 -1.26
C VAL A 164 16.16 8.07 0.00
N GLY A 165 16.35 7.41 1.14
CA GLY A 165 16.67 8.06 2.41
C GLY A 165 17.98 8.85 2.38
N ILE A 166 19.03 8.26 1.80
CA ILE A 166 20.36 8.88 1.61
C ILE A 166 20.24 10.10 0.68
N LEU A 167 19.52 9.98 -0.43
CA LEU A 167 19.32 11.09 -1.36
C LEU A 167 18.59 12.27 -0.70
N LYS A 168 17.62 11.97 0.17
CA LYS A 168 16.94 12.99 0.97
C LYS A 168 17.87 13.65 1.98
N SER A 169 18.64 12.88 2.74
CA SER A 169 19.45 13.41 3.85
C SER A 169 20.71 14.15 3.40
N PHE A 170 21.41 13.65 2.37
CA PHE A 170 22.68 14.22 1.91
C PHE A 170 22.50 15.23 0.78
N PHE A 171 21.61 14.95 -0.17
CA PHE A 171 21.46 15.77 -1.39
C PHE A 171 20.26 16.70 -1.38
N ARG A 172 19.47 16.72 -0.29
CA ARG A 172 18.25 17.54 -0.12
C ARG A 172 17.22 17.35 -1.24
N ILE A 173 17.22 16.18 -1.88
CA ILE A 173 16.24 15.85 -2.92
C ILE A 173 14.93 15.48 -2.22
N HIS A 174 13.80 16.02 -2.69
CA HIS A 174 12.49 15.61 -2.18
C HIS A 174 12.25 14.13 -2.46
N GLU A 175 11.95 13.38 -1.40
CA GLU A 175 11.66 11.93 -1.46
C GLU A 175 10.59 11.56 -2.48
N VAL A 176 9.60 12.41 -2.71
CA VAL A 176 8.51 12.16 -3.67
C VAL A 176 9.08 12.05 -5.07
N ILE A 177 9.99 12.96 -5.42
CA ILE A 177 10.65 12.98 -6.72
C ILE A 177 11.51 11.72 -6.87
N THR A 178 12.35 11.44 -5.87
CA THR A 178 13.23 10.27 -5.89
C THR A 178 12.45 8.95 -5.97
N THR A 179 11.35 8.84 -5.22
CA THR A 179 10.51 7.63 -5.21
C THR A 179 9.67 7.48 -6.47
N ILE A 180 9.32 8.58 -7.18
CA ILE A 180 8.75 8.51 -8.52
C ILE A 180 9.78 7.97 -9.52
N PHE A 181 11.04 8.40 -9.45
CA PHE A 181 12.10 7.87 -10.32
C PHE A 181 12.33 6.37 -10.13
N PHE A 182 12.20 5.88 -8.90
CA PHE A 182 12.28 4.47 -8.57
C PHE A 182 10.93 3.73 -8.68
N ASN A 183 9.86 4.36 -9.16
CA ASN A 183 8.60 3.69 -9.41
C ASN A 183 8.65 3.02 -10.80
N TRP A 184 8.77 1.69 -10.80
CA TRP A 184 8.69 0.82 -11.97
C TRP A 184 7.85 -0.41 -11.64
#